data_AF-E3GYK6-F1
#
_entry.id   AF-E3GYK6-F1
#
_cell.length_a   1.000
_cell.length_b   1.000
_cell.length_c   1.000
_cell.angle_alpha   90.00
_cell.angle_beta   90.00
_cell.angle_gamma   90.00
#
_symmetry.space_group_name_H-M   'P 1'
#
loop_
_entity.id
_entity.type
_entity.pdbx_description
1 polymer ?
#
loop_
_entity_poly.entity_id
_entity_poly.type
_entity_poly.pdbx_seq_one_letter_code
_entity_poly.pdbx_strand_id
1 'polypeptide(L)'
;MYKDELIQLHQFLVYVLKYLKTVENVNEEPKEYLSLNISPHHIHRTKIEHKCAIFVLSAIISKIIFENGNDILPESVVSGLQDLAEKSKKQVIEKRQNFS
;
A
#
# COMPACT_ATOMS: atom_id res chain seq x y z
N MET A 1 13.86 -5.53 -6.84
CA MET A 1 13.80 -5.88 -5.40
C MET A 1 13.64 -7.38 -5.23
N TYR A 2 14.43 -7.94 -4.33
CA TYR A 2 14.29 -9.27 -3.80
C TYR A 2 12.99 -9.40 -2.99
N LYS A 3 12.58 -10.64 -2.68
CA LYS A 3 11.26 -10.90 -2.10
C LYS A 3 11.21 -10.47 -0.64
N ASP A 4 12.25 -10.78 0.10
CA ASP A 4 12.52 -10.34 1.46
C ASP A 4 12.54 -8.80 1.56
N GLU A 5 13.20 -8.09 0.64
CA GLU A 5 13.17 -6.62 0.60
C GLU A 5 11.74 -6.08 0.50
N LEU A 6 10.90 -6.69 -0.36
CA LEU A 6 9.49 -6.32 -0.50
C LEU A 6 8.68 -6.65 0.76
N ILE A 7 8.96 -7.77 1.42
CA ILE A 7 8.28 -8.14 2.67
C ILE A 7 8.63 -7.14 3.78
N GLN A 8 9.91 -6.78 3.91
CA GLN A 8 10.36 -5.80 4.91
C GLN A 8 9.75 -4.42 4.66
N LEU A 9 9.72 -3.97 3.40
CA LEU A 9 9.08 -2.71 3.04
C LEU A 9 7.56 -2.73 3.29
N HIS A 10 6.90 -3.85 2.95
CA HIS A 10 5.48 -4.05 3.27
C HIS A 10 5.25 -3.95 4.79
N GLN A 11 6.06 -4.64 5.59
CA GLN A 11 5.97 -4.58 7.05
C GLN A 11 6.16 -3.16 7.58
N PHE A 12 7.19 -2.47 7.10
CA PHE A 12 7.46 -1.10 7.50
C PHE A 12 6.26 -0.18 7.23
N LEU A 13 5.67 -0.23 6.03
CA LEU A 13 4.54 0.62 5.68
C LEU A 13 3.27 0.32 6.49
N VAL A 14 3.06 -0.94 6.91
CA VAL A 14 1.99 -1.27 7.87
C VAL A 14 2.19 -0.54 9.20
N TYR A 15 3.43 -0.46 9.71
CA TYR A 15 3.71 0.28 10.94
C TYR A 15 3.67 1.79 10.76
N VAL A 16 4.11 2.32 9.62
CA VAL A 16 3.95 3.75 9.28
C VAL A 16 2.48 4.14 9.27
N LEU A 17 1.62 3.35 8.63
CA LEU A 17 0.19 3.61 8.62
C LEU A 17 -0.42 3.56 10.03
N LYS A 18 -0.05 2.57 10.85
CA LYS A 18 -0.50 2.49 12.26
C LYS A 18 -0.10 3.73 13.05
N TYR A 19 1.16 4.15 12.93
CA TYR A 19 1.68 5.35 13.59
C TYR A 19 0.92 6.61 13.13
N LEU A 20 0.75 6.80 11.81
CA LEU A 20 0.02 7.95 11.26
C LEU A 20 -1.42 8.00 11.74
N LYS A 21 -2.12 6.85 11.73
CA LYS A 21 -3.48 6.78 12.27
C LYS A 21 -3.57 7.17 13.74
N THR A 22 -2.55 6.83 14.54
CA THR A 22 -2.48 7.23 15.96
C THR A 22 -2.26 8.73 16.13
N VAL A 23 -1.32 9.32 15.39
CA VAL A 23 -1.00 10.76 15.55
C VAL A 23 -2.07 11.68 14.95
N GLU A 24 -2.68 11.30 13.83
CA GLU A 24 -3.73 12.08 13.16
C GLU A 24 -5.15 11.75 13.65
N ASN A 25 -5.30 10.88 14.67
CA ASN A 25 -6.58 10.41 15.19
C ASN A 25 -7.54 9.87 14.10
N VAL A 26 -6.98 9.25 13.06
CA VAL A 26 -7.73 8.67 11.94
C VAL A 26 -8.23 7.29 12.36
N ASN A 27 -9.54 7.18 12.61
CA ASN A 27 -10.17 5.92 13.00
C ASN A 27 -10.58 5.03 11.82
N GLU A 28 -10.63 5.57 10.60
CA GLU A 28 -11.09 4.80 9.43
C GLU A 28 -10.15 3.62 9.11
N GLU A 29 -10.72 2.42 9.00
CA GLU A 29 -9.97 1.24 8.58
C GLU A 29 -9.46 1.37 7.13
N PRO A 30 -8.24 0.92 6.82
CA PRO A 30 -7.69 0.98 5.47
C PRO A 30 -8.31 -0.11 4.59
N LYS A 31 -9.61 0.01 4.29
CA LYS A 31 -10.45 -0.99 3.60
C LYS A 31 -9.81 -1.48 2.30
N GLU A 32 -9.23 -0.58 1.53
CA GLU A 32 -8.55 -0.89 0.28
C GLU A 32 -7.38 -1.86 0.48
N TYR A 33 -6.52 -1.62 1.48
CA TYR A 33 -5.47 -2.55 1.86
C TYR A 33 -6.02 -3.87 2.40
N LEU A 34 -7.02 -3.82 3.29
CA LEU A 34 -7.63 -5.02 3.88
C LEU A 34 -8.25 -5.93 2.81
N SER A 35 -8.87 -5.35 1.77
CA SER A 35 -9.46 -6.08 0.65
C SER A 35 -8.46 -6.93 -0.15
N LEU A 36 -7.16 -6.63 -0.06
CA LEU A 36 -6.13 -7.42 -0.73
C LEU A 36 -5.92 -8.79 -0.07
N ASN A 37 -6.41 -8.97 1.17
CA ASN A 37 -6.25 -10.17 1.98
C ASN A 37 -4.78 -10.65 2.04
N ILE A 38 -3.87 -9.71 2.25
CA ILE A 38 -2.42 -9.95 2.37
C ILE A 38 -1.87 -9.24 3.59
N SER A 39 -0.89 -9.88 4.23
CA SER A 39 -0.13 -9.34 5.35
C SER A 39 1.36 -9.58 5.11
N PRO A 40 2.27 -8.84 5.78
CA PRO A 40 3.70 -9.09 5.67
C PRO A 40 4.11 -10.52 6.08
N HIS A 41 3.36 -11.14 7.00
CA HIS A 41 3.61 -12.52 7.46
C HIS A 41 3.27 -13.58 6.39
N HIS A 42 2.54 -13.23 5.34
CA HIS A 42 2.23 -14.15 4.24
C HIS A 42 3.43 -14.32 3.30
N ILE A 43 4.57 -14.77 3.83
CA ILE A 43 5.85 -14.92 3.11
C ILE A 43 5.77 -15.83 1.88
N HIS A 44 4.72 -16.65 1.75
CA HIS A 44 4.47 -17.51 0.60
C HIS A 44 3.81 -16.77 -0.58
N ARG A 45 3.19 -15.61 -0.35
CA ARG A 45 2.59 -14.78 -1.41
C ARG A 45 3.61 -14.29 -2.41
N THR A 46 3.17 -13.94 -3.61
CA THR A 46 4.06 -13.60 -4.72
C THR A 46 4.67 -12.21 -4.58
N LYS A 47 5.82 -11.97 -5.24
CA LYS A 47 6.43 -10.62 -5.31
C LYS A 47 5.45 -9.55 -5.80
N ILE A 48 4.57 -9.90 -6.75
CA ILE A 48 3.60 -8.97 -7.34
C ILE A 48 2.51 -8.61 -6.33
N GLU A 49 2.03 -9.58 -5.53
CA GLU A 49 1.07 -9.30 -4.46
C GLU A 49 1.68 -8.42 -3.36
N HIS A 50 2.92 -8.68 -2.92
CA HIS A 50 3.61 -7.80 -1.96
C HIS A 50 3.84 -6.39 -2.52
N LYS A 51 4.22 -6.27 -3.80
CA LYS A 51 4.38 -4.99 -4.48
C LYS A 51 3.06 -4.22 -4.57
N CYS A 52 1.95 -4.91 -4.84
CA CYS A 52 0.61 -4.32 -4.84
C CYS A 52 0.23 -3.78 -3.45
N ALA A 53 0.50 -4.55 -2.40
CA ALA A 53 0.26 -4.11 -1.02
C ALA A 53 1.06 -2.86 -0.66
N ILE A 54 2.34 -2.81 -1.04
CA ILE A 54 3.21 -1.64 -0.85
C ILE A 54 2.59 -0.39 -1.49
N PHE A 55 2.20 -0.45 -2.77
CA PHE A 55 1.66 0.74 -3.44
C PHE A 55 0.31 1.17 -2.87
N VAL A 56 -0.57 0.24 -2.52
CA VAL A 56 -1.84 0.57 -1.85
C VAL A 56 -1.59 1.24 -0.51
N LEU A 57 -0.67 0.71 0.31
CA LEU A 57 -0.31 1.35 1.58
C LEU A 57 0.29 2.75 1.35
N SER A 58 1.18 2.91 0.37
CA SER A 58 1.76 4.21 0.03
C SER A 58 0.70 5.22 -0.37
N ALA A 59 -0.29 4.83 -1.19
CA ALA A 59 -1.39 5.72 -1.62
C ALA A 59 -2.28 6.15 -0.42
N ILE A 60 -2.58 5.23 0.48
CA ILE A 60 -3.34 5.53 1.72
C ILE A 60 -2.54 6.48 2.61
N ILE A 61 -1.26 6.18 2.85
CA ILE A 61 -0.36 7.00 3.66
C ILE A 61 -0.24 8.41 3.07
N SER A 62 -0.03 8.53 1.75
CA SER A 62 0.08 9.83 1.10
C SER A 62 -1.20 10.65 1.23
N LYS A 63 -2.37 10.01 1.18
CA LYS A 63 -3.65 10.69 1.37
C LYS A 63 -3.78 11.24 2.79
N ILE A 64 -3.44 10.45 3.82
CA ILE A 64 -3.46 10.90 5.22
C ILE A 64 -2.51 12.10 5.40
N ILE A 65 -1.28 12.01 4.86
CA ILE A 65 -0.31 13.11 4.95
C ILE A 65 -0.81 14.35 4.20
N PHE A 66 -1.41 14.19 3.03
CA PHE A 66 -1.96 15.30 2.24
C PHE A 66 -3.09 16.03 2.98
N GLU A 67 -4.01 15.27 3.59
CA GLU A 67 -5.18 15.82 4.28
C GLU A 67 -4.84 16.52 5.61
N ASN A 68 -3.77 16.09 6.30
CA ASN A 68 -3.43 16.60 7.64
C ASN A 68 -2.09 17.38 7.69
N GLY A 69 -1.29 17.33 6.64
CA GLY A 69 0.11 17.76 6.63
C GLY A 69 0.35 19.22 6.21
N ASN A 70 -0.61 20.13 6.33
CA ASN A 70 -0.44 21.57 6.04
C ASN A 70 0.38 21.87 4.75
N ASP A 71 -0.04 21.30 3.61
CA ASP A 71 0.60 21.48 2.29
C ASP A 71 2.05 20.96 2.13
N ILE A 72 2.55 20.12 3.05
CA ILE A 72 3.90 19.53 2.95
C ILE A 72 4.03 18.56 1.74
N LEU A 73 2.94 17.91 1.34
CA LEU A 73 2.95 16.91 0.27
C LEU A 73 2.28 17.46 -1.01
N PRO A 74 2.97 17.49 -2.16
CA PRO A 74 2.35 17.88 -3.42
C PRO A 74 1.28 16.88 -3.89
N GLU A 75 0.19 17.39 -4.46
CA GLU A 75 -0.91 16.58 -5.03
C GLU A 75 -0.40 15.58 -6.09
N SER A 76 0.61 15.96 -6.87
CA SER A 76 1.22 15.08 -7.89
C SER A 76 1.84 13.81 -7.33
N VAL A 77 2.29 13.82 -6.06
CA VAL A 77 2.81 12.63 -5.39
C VAL A 77 1.66 11.72 -4.99
N VAL A 78 0.56 12.29 -4.50
CA VAL A 78 -0.65 11.54 -4.12
C VAL A 78 -1.24 10.85 -5.34
N SER A 79 -1.44 11.59 -6.44
CA SER A 79 -1.99 11.03 -7.69
C SER A 79 -1.06 9.97 -8.29
N GLY A 80 0.26 10.22 -8.32
CA GLY A 80 1.22 9.23 -8.81
C GLY A 80 1.21 7.92 -8.01
N LEU A 81 1.02 7.97 -6.69
CA LEU A 81 0.91 6.78 -5.85
C LEU A 81 -0.42 6.05 -6.03
N GLN A 82 -1.52 6.78 -6.24
CA GLN A 82 -2.82 6.20 -6.59
C GLN A 82 -2.75 5.45 -7.92
N ASP A 83 -2.17 6.06 -8.97
CA ASP A 83 -1.99 5.43 -10.27
C ASP A 83 -1.14 4.15 -10.20
N LEU A 84 -0.06 4.18 -9.41
CA LEU A 84 0.78 3.00 -9.19
C LEU A 84 0.04 1.89 -8.44
N ALA A 85 -0.80 2.25 -7.46
CA ALA A 85 -1.65 1.30 -6.75
C ALA A 85 -2.64 0.63 -7.70
N GLU A 86 -3.36 1.40 -8.52
CA GLU A 86 -4.31 0.86 -9.51
C GLU A 86 -3.63 -0.03 -10.54
N LYS A 87 -2.50 0.40 -11.11
CA LYS A 87 -1.73 -0.38 -12.06
C LYS A 87 -1.24 -1.69 -11.45
N SER A 88 -0.80 -1.67 -10.20
CA SER A 88 -0.33 -2.87 -9.51
C SER A 88 -1.45 -3.88 -9.23
N LYS A 89 -2.68 -3.42 -8.94
CA LYS A 89 -3.86 -4.28 -8.79
C LYS A 89 -4.19 -4.99 -10.10
N LYS A 90 -4.16 -4.27 -11.23
CA LYS A 90 -4.37 -4.86 -12.57
C LYS A 90 -3.37 -5.98 -12.84
N GLN A 91 -2.10 -5.78 -12.52
CA GLN A 91 -1.06 -6.81 -12.66
C GLN A 91 -1.31 -8.06 -11.80
N VAL A 92 -1.86 -7.90 -10.59
CA VAL A 92 -2.25 -9.06 -9.74
C VAL A 92 -3.38 -9.85 -10.41
N ILE A 93 -4.37 -9.17 -10.97
CA ILE A 93 -5.53 -9.79 -11.63
C ILE A 93 -5.10 -10.54 -12.90
N GLU A 94 -4.36 -9.87 -13.79
CA GLU A 94 -3.83 -10.46 -15.02
C GLU A 94 -3.01 -11.73 -14.73
N LYS A 95 -2.17 -11.68 -13.69
CA LYS A 95 -1.39 -12.84 -13.27
C LYS A 95 -2.24 -13.96 -12.69
N ARG A 96 -3.40 -13.70 -12.09
CA ARG A 96 -4.29 -14.78 -11.63
C ARG A 96 -5.01 -15.45 -12.80
N GLN A 97 -5.39 -14.68 -13.81
CA GLN A 97 -6.07 -15.16 -15.01
C GLN A 97 -5.16 -16.00 -15.92
N ASN A 98 -3.88 -15.65 -16.03
CA ASN A 98 -2.92 -16.40 -16.85
C ASN A 98 -2.50 -17.76 -16.25
N PHE A 99 -2.87 -18.05 -15.01
CA PHE A 99 -2.52 -19.28 -14.28
C PHE A 99 -3.76 -20.09 -13.85
N SER A 100 -4.96 -19.68 -14.29
CA SER A 100 -6.21 -20.44 -14.14
C SER A 100 -6.55 -21.12 -15.46
#